data_AF-A0A2S3WLH2-F1
#
_entry.id   AF-A0A2S3WLH2-F1
#
_cell.length_a   1.000
_cell.length_b   1.000
_cell.length_c   1.000
_cell.angle_alpha   90.00
_cell.angle_beta   90.00
_cell.angle_gamma   90.00
#
_symmetry.space_group_name_H-M   'P 1'
#
loop_
_entity.id
_entity.type
_entity.pdbx_description
1 polymer ?
#
loop_
_entity_poly.entity_id
_entity_poly.type
_entity_poly.pdbx_seq_one_letter_code
_entity_poly.pdbx_strand_id
1 'polypeptide(L)'
;MELLKSIKAEWSVISQAPFSFLILAALMLSAGYLCARWYYAGRIDLLRERLQLKSEQAETYKERALKQDEKVLEVVNSDGPVLREKTLQFVARLRDFIERYQQQDESLHQVEWRAATSAPDAEKAALWDRYRDAGDRVANQRRAEFERSFKVDGIMLRDELLSRLKNCKSEEMDTYEYPTNYFGYNAIANDLERLAKLL
;
A
#
# COMPACT_ATOMS: atom_id res chain seq x y z
N MET A 1 -20.22 -45.93 -6.19
CA MET A 1 -21.51 -46.45 -5.69
C MET A 1 -21.64 -47.97 -5.78
N GLU A 2 -20.87 -48.66 -6.62
CA GLU A 2 -20.94 -50.14 -6.71
C GLU A 2 -20.38 -50.87 -5.48
N LEU A 3 -19.30 -50.36 -4.89
CA LEU A 3 -18.73 -50.88 -3.62
C LEU A 3 -19.75 -50.97 -2.48
N LEU A 4 -20.57 -49.93 -2.30
CA LEU A 4 -21.61 -49.90 -1.27
C LEU A 4 -22.72 -50.93 -1.54
N LYS A 5 -23.02 -51.23 -2.81
CA LYS A 5 -24.00 -52.25 -3.18
C LYS A 5 -23.46 -53.65 -2.89
N SER A 6 -22.18 -53.93 -3.20
CA SER A 6 -21.55 -55.22 -2.90
C SER A 6 -21.42 -55.48 -1.40
N ILE A 7 -21.04 -54.46 -0.61
CA ILE A 7 -20.97 -54.56 0.87
C ILE A 7 -22.36 -54.89 1.45
N LYS A 8 -23.42 -54.28 0.91
CA LYS A 8 -24.80 -54.54 1.35
C LYS A 8 -25.26 -55.95 1.01
N ALA A 9 -24.89 -56.48 -0.16
CA ALA A 9 -25.27 -57.82 -0.59
C ALA A 9 -24.59 -58.92 0.24
N GLU A 10 -23.34 -58.72 0.66
CA GLU A 10 -22.56 -59.71 1.41
C GLU A 10 -22.59 -59.50 2.94
N TRP A 11 -23.34 -58.51 3.43
CA TRP A 11 -23.41 -58.13 4.85
C TRP A 11 -23.79 -59.30 5.78
N SER A 12 -24.71 -60.16 5.34
CA SER A 12 -25.14 -61.33 6.11
C SER A 12 -23.99 -62.32 6.34
N VAL A 13 -23.12 -62.52 5.36
CA VAL A 13 -21.98 -63.44 5.44
C VAL A 13 -20.87 -62.83 6.32
N ILE A 14 -20.61 -61.54 6.16
CA ILE A 14 -19.61 -60.80 6.94
C ILE A 14 -19.99 -60.78 8.43
N SER A 15 -21.29 -60.68 8.76
CA SER A 15 -21.77 -60.64 10.14
C SER A 15 -21.65 -61.97 10.91
N GLN A 16 -21.55 -63.10 10.21
CA GLN A 16 -21.43 -64.43 10.82
C GLN A 16 -19.98 -64.85 11.09
N ALA A 17 -19.00 -64.13 10.53
CA ALA A 17 -17.56 -64.41 10.71
C ALA A 17 -16.90 -63.29 11.55
N PRO A 18 -16.62 -63.51 12.85
CA PRO A 18 -16.11 -62.46 13.74
C PRO A 18 -14.77 -61.86 13.28
N PHE A 19 -13.90 -62.67 12.65
CA PHE A 19 -12.63 -62.20 12.12
C PHE A 19 -12.80 -61.26 10.91
N SER A 20 -13.74 -61.54 10.00
CA SER A 20 -14.00 -60.69 8.84
C SER A 20 -14.52 -59.31 9.26
N PHE A 21 -15.35 -59.25 10.30
CA PHE A 21 -15.82 -57.99 10.88
C PHE A 21 -14.66 -57.19 11.49
N LEU A 22 -13.76 -57.83 12.24
CA LEU A 22 -12.58 -57.16 12.82
C LEU A 22 -11.66 -56.58 11.74
N ILE A 23 -11.43 -57.33 10.65
CA ILE A 23 -10.63 -56.86 9.51
C ILE A 23 -11.29 -55.65 8.85
N LEU A 24 -12.60 -55.72 8.58
CA LEU A 24 -13.35 -54.61 7.98
C LEU A 24 -13.33 -53.36 8.88
N ALA A 25 -13.51 -53.52 10.19
CA ALA A 25 -13.43 -52.43 11.16
C ALA A 25 -12.03 -51.79 11.17
N ALA A 26 -10.96 -52.59 11.18
CA ALA A 26 -9.59 -52.10 11.13
C ALA A 26 -9.31 -51.33 9.82
N LEU A 27 -9.82 -51.80 8.68
CA LEU A 27 -9.71 -51.10 7.40
C LEU A 27 -10.46 -49.76 7.41
N MET A 28 -11.69 -49.72 7.93
CA MET A 28 -12.47 -48.49 8.03
C MET A 28 -11.81 -47.46 8.95
N LEU A 29 -11.27 -47.88 10.09
CA LEU A 29 -10.52 -47.00 11.00
C LEU A 29 -9.24 -46.48 10.35
N SER A 30 -8.52 -47.33 9.62
CA SER A 30 -7.30 -46.94 8.91
C SER A 30 -7.61 -45.93 7.79
N ALA A 31 -8.67 -46.16 7.02
CA ALA A 31 -9.12 -45.22 5.99
C ALA A 31 -9.56 -43.88 6.60
N GLY A 32 -10.32 -43.91 7.70
CA GLY A 32 -10.71 -42.71 8.45
C GLY A 32 -9.51 -41.93 8.96
N TYR A 33 -8.50 -42.61 9.51
CA TYR A 33 -7.25 -42.00 9.95
C TYR A 33 -6.47 -41.37 8.79
N LEU A 34 -6.36 -42.04 7.64
CA LEU A 34 -5.68 -41.50 6.46
C LEU A 34 -6.39 -40.26 5.90
N CYS A 35 -7.72 -40.29 5.82
CA CYS A 35 -8.53 -39.14 5.40
C CYS A 35 -8.37 -37.96 6.36
N ALA A 36 -8.46 -38.21 7.68
CA ALA A 36 -8.26 -37.18 8.69
C ALA A 36 -6.84 -36.59 8.63
N ARG A 37 -5.82 -37.45 8.55
CA ARG A 37 -4.42 -37.04 8.41
C ARG A 37 -4.21 -36.18 7.17
N TRP A 38 -4.77 -36.56 6.03
CA TRP A 38 -4.66 -35.78 4.79
C TRP A 38 -5.34 -34.41 4.91
N TYR A 39 -6.57 -34.37 5.43
CA TYR A 39 -7.31 -33.13 5.63
C TYR A 39 -6.59 -32.18 6.59
N TYR A 40 -6.17 -32.68 7.75
CA TYR A 40 -5.46 -31.87 8.74
C TYR A 40 -4.06 -31.46 8.27
N ALA A 41 -3.35 -32.29 7.52
CA ALA A 41 -2.08 -31.91 6.90
C ALA A 41 -2.26 -30.70 5.98
N GLY A 42 -3.23 -30.73 5.06
CA GLY A 42 -3.52 -29.59 4.18
C GLY A 42 -3.92 -28.33 4.95
N ARG A 43 -4.67 -28.46 6.06
CA ARG A 43 -5.03 -27.32 6.91
C ARG A 43 -3.82 -26.74 7.66
N ILE A 44 -2.94 -27.60 8.16
CA ILE A 44 -1.69 -27.20 8.81
C ILE A 44 -0.79 -26.46 7.82
N ASP A 45 -0.68 -26.95 6.59
CA ASP A 45 0.16 -26.33 5.56
C ASP A 45 -0.38 -24.94 5.17
N LEU A 46 -1.69 -24.80 4.98
CA LEU A 46 -2.32 -23.49 4.75
C LEU A 46 -2.08 -22.51 5.90
N LEU A 47 -2.17 -22.97 7.15
CA LEU A 47 -1.92 -22.13 8.32
C LEU A 47 -0.45 -21.73 8.43
N ARG A 48 0.48 -22.63 8.08
CA ARG A 48 1.92 -22.33 8.02
C ARG A 48 2.22 -21.30 6.95
N GLU A 49 1.65 -21.43 5.76
CA GLU A 49 1.81 -20.44 4.68
C GLU A 49 1.30 -19.06 5.11
N ARG A 50 0.10 -19.02 5.71
CA ARG A 50 -0.46 -17.76 6.23
C ARG A 50 0.39 -17.15 7.34
N LEU A 51 0.93 -17.98 8.24
CA LEU A 51 1.84 -17.54 9.29
C LEU A 51 3.12 -16.95 8.68
N GLN A 52 3.69 -17.63 7.68
CA GLN A 52 4.90 -17.19 6.98
C GLN A 52 4.68 -15.83 6.28
N LEU A 53 3.60 -15.69 5.52
CA LEU A 53 3.24 -14.43 4.88
C LEU A 53 3.07 -13.29 5.91
N LYS A 54 2.48 -13.59 7.07
CA LYS A 54 2.32 -12.61 8.15
C LYS A 54 3.65 -12.25 8.82
N SER A 55 4.55 -13.21 9.02
CA SER A 55 5.89 -12.92 9.54
C SER A 55 6.72 -12.09 8.55
N GLU A 56 6.65 -12.38 7.25
CA GLU A 56 7.34 -11.60 6.21
C GLU A 56 6.82 -10.15 6.15
N GLN A 57 5.50 -9.97 6.26
CA GLN A 57 4.89 -8.64 6.39
C GLN A 57 5.38 -7.91 7.63
N ALA A 58 5.41 -8.59 8.79
CA ALA A 58 5.86 -8.00 10.05
C ALA A 58 7.33 -7.55 9.99
N GLU A 59 8.22 -8.39 9.46
CA GLU A 59 9.63 -8.02 9.29
C GLU A 59 9.78 -6.86 8.29
N THR A 60 9.03 -6.86 7.19
CA THR A 60 9.04 -5.73 6.23
C THR A 60 8.61 -4.42 6.89
N TYR A 61 7.57 -4.44 7.74
CA TYR A 61 7.14 -3.23 8.45
C TYR A 61 8.15 -2.78 9.49
N LYS A 62 8.76 -3.73 10.22
CA LYS A 62 9.83 -3.44 11.17
C LYS A 62 11.03 -2.81 10.49
N GLU A 63 11.48 -3.35 9.36
CA GLU A 63 12.57 -2.76 8.58
C GLU A 63 12.24 -1.34 8.10
N ARG A 64 10.99 -1.09 7.67
CA ARG A 64 10.56 0.25 7.26
C ARG A 64 10.53 1.23 8.43
N ALA A 65 10.05 0.80 9.60
CA ALA A 65 10.03 1.62 10.80
C ALA A 65 11.45 1.98 11.25
N LEU A 66 12.36 0.99 11.28
CA LEU A 66 13.77 1.23 11.62
C LEU A 66 14.44 2.22 10.65
N LYS A 67 14.19 2.11 9.35
CA LYS A 67 14.69 3.07 8.36
C LYS A 67 14.12 4.47 8.56
N GLN A 68 12.89 4.59 9.05
CA GLN A 68 12.30 5.89 9.38
C GLN A 68 12.94 6.48 10.64
N ASP A 69 13.15 5.67 11.68
CA ASP A 69 13.84 6.08 12.90
C ASP A 69 15.27 6.55 12.59
N GLU A 70 16.00 5.83 11.74
CA GLU A 70 17.33 6.23 11.27
C GLU A 70 17.31 7.60 10.57
N LYS A 71 16.34 7.83 9.67
CA LYS A 71 16.17 9.14 9.01
C LYS A 71 15.86 10.25 10.01
N VAL A 72 15.01 9.97 11.00
CA VAL A 72 14.66 10.96 12.05
C VAL A 72 15.91 11.34 12.83
N LEU A 73 16.68 10.34 13.26
CA LEU A 73 17.95 10.58 13.95
C LEU A 73 18.94 11.34 13.06
N GLU A 74 19.00 11.05 11.76
CA GLU A 74 19.86 11.76 10.82
C GLU A 74 19.48 13.26 10.72
N VAL A 75 18.18 13.57 10.66
CA VAL A 75 17.68 14.95 10.60
C VAL A 75 17.92 15.68 11.92
N VAL A 76 17.57 15.06 13.05
CA VAL A 76 17.73 15.66 14.39
C VAL A 76 19.20 15.91 14.73
N ASN A 77 20.10 14.98 14.40
CA ASN A 77 21.53 15.12 14.67
C ASN A 77 22.28 15.99 13.64
N SER A 78 21.61 16.48 12.58
CA SER A 78 22.27 17.33 11.58
C SER A 78 22.57 18.72 12.16
N ASP A 79 23.74 19.28 11.88
CA ASP A 79 24.06 20.68 12.22
C ASP A 79 23.18 21.67 11.46
N GLY A 80 23.07 22.91 11.95
CA GLY A 80 22.25 23.96 11.32
C GLY A 80 22.48 24.12 9.80
N PRO A 81 23.74 24.30 9.34
CA PRO A 81 24.03 24.42 7.91
C PRO A 81 23.66 23.17 7.10
N VAL A 82 23.84 21.98 7.68
CA VAL A 82 23.51 20.70 7.02
C VAL A 82 22.00 20.53 6.90
N LEU A 83 21.25 20.84 7.95
CA LEU A 83 19.79 20.81 7.95
C LEU A 83 19.20 21.79 6.92
N ARG A 84 19.76 23.00 6.85
CA ARG A 84 19.40 24.00 5.84
C ARG A 84 19.61 23.47 4.43
N GLU A 85 20.79 22.92 4.13
CA GLU A 85 21.10 22.38 2.81
C GLU A 85 20.18 21.21 2.44
N LYS A 86 19.99 20.25 3.35
CA LYS A 86 19.05 19.12 3.14
C LYS A 86 17.63 19.61 2.85
N THR A 87 17.18 20.65 3.55
CA THR A 87 15.86 21.22 3.34
C THR A 87 15.75 21.89 1.96
N LEU A 88 16.75 22.65 1.53
CA LEU A 88 16.75 23.28 0.22
C LEU A 88 16.79 22.25 -0.92
N GLN A 89 17.57 21.17 -0.75
CA GLN A 89 17.56 20.04 -1.69
C GLN A 89 16.20 19.33 -1.73
N PHE A 90 15.53 19.17 -0.58
CA PHE A 90 14.16 18.66 -0.53
C PHE A 90 13.19 19.57 -1.30
N VAL A 91 13.26 20.88 -1.08
CA VAL A 91 12.43 21.88 -1.77
C VAL A 91 12.64 21.82 -3.29
N ALA A 92 13.90 21.71 -3.75
CA ALA A 92 14.20 21.57 -5.18
C ALA A 92 13.51 20.32 -5.77
N ARG A 93 13.66 19.15 -5.14
CA ARG A 93 12.99 17.92 -5.58
C ARG A 93 11.46 18.04 -5.58
N LEU A 94 10.89 18.73 -4.60
CA LEU A 94 9.44 18.94 -4.52
C LEU A 94 8.95 19.87 -5.65
N ARG A 95 9.74 20.88 -6.03
CA ARG A 95 9.44 21.76 -7.16
C ARG A 95 9.53 21.02 -8.50
N ASP A 96 10.56 20.19 -8.69
CA ASP A 96 10.67 19.33 -9.87
C ASP A 96 9.48 18.36 -9.97
N PHE A 97 9.02 17.82 -8.84
CA PHE A 97 7.80 17.01 -8.78
C PHE A 97 6.56 17.80 -9.22
N ILE A 98 6.38 19.03 -8.69
CA ILE A 98 5.26 19.90 -9.06
C ILE A 98 5.29 20.18 -10.58
N GLU A 99 6.43 20.59 -11.12
CA GLU A 99 6.58 20.94 -12.52
C GLU A 99 6.28 19.76 -13.44
N ARG A 100 6.81 18.56 -13.15
CA ARG A 100 6.55 17.35 -13.96
C ARG A 100 5.05 17.05 -14.07
N TYR A 101 4.32 17.12 -12.95
CA TYR A 101 2.88 16.85 -12.96
C TYR A 101 2.07 17.99 -13.58
N GLN A 102 2.50 19.25 -13.43
CA GLN A 102 1.88 20.38 -14.14
C GLN A 102 1.99 20.22 -15.66
N GLN A 103 3.17 19.84 -16.15
CA GLN A 103 3.37 19.55 -17.58
C GLN A 103 2.49 18.39 -18.05
N GLN A 104 2.35 17.35 -17.24
CA GLN A 104 1.47 16.21 -17.54
C GLN A 104 0.00 16.60 -17.59
N ASP A 105 -0.49 17.36 -16.60
CA ASP A 105 -1.87 17.84 -16.56
C ASP A 105 -2.17 18.78 -17.73
N GLU A 106 -1.24 19.67 -18.09
CA GLU A 106 -1.36 20.54 -19.27
C GLU A 106 -1.46 19.71 -20.55
N SER A 107 -0.63 18.67 -20.69
CA SER A 107 -0.68 17.77 -21.85
C SER A 107 -2.03 17.03 -21.95
N LEU A 108 -2.56 16.58 -20.81
CA LEU A 108 -3.85 15.90 -20.73
C LEU A 108 -4.98 16.85 -21.08
N HIS A 109 -4.93 18.07 -20.54
CA HIS A 109 -5.92 19.11 -20.82
C HIS A 109 -5.90 19.51 -22.31
N GLN A 110 -4.73 19.71 -22.92
CA GLN A 110 -4.67 20.09 -24.33
C GLN A 110 -5.23 19.02 -25.28
N VAL A 111 -5.05 17.73 -24.98
CA VAL A 111 -5.52 16.63 -25.84
C VAL A 111 -6.99 16.31 -25.57
N GLU A 112 -7.31 15.92 -24.33
CA GLU A 112 -8.60 15.29 -24.00
C GLU A 112 -9.70 16.34 -23.75
N TRP A 113 -9.39 17.47 -23.11
CA TRP A 113 -10.39 18.53 -22.88
C TRP A 113 -10.78 19.24 -24.18
N ARG A 114 -9.83 19.48 -25.09
CA ARG A 114 -10.16 20.05 -26.42
C ARG A 114 -11.00 19.10 -27.25
N ALA A 115 -10.70 17.79 -27.22
CA ALA A 115 -11.50 16.77 -27.88
C ALA A 115 -12.93 16.74 -27.32
N ALA A 116 -13.10 16.72 -25.99
CA ALA A 116 -14.40 16.73 -25.34
C ALA A 116 -15.21 18.02 -25.60
N THR A 117 -14.54 19.17 -25.67
CA THR A 117 -15.19 20.47 -25.88
C THR A 117 -15.65 20.67 -27.33
N SER A 118 -14.91 20.11 -28.29
CA SER A 118 -15.18 20.28 -29.73
C SER A 118 -16.08 19.18 -30.32
N ALA A 119 -16.40 18.15 -29.55
CA ALA A 119 -17.17 17.00 -30.02
C ALA A 119 -18.68 17.28 -30.14
N PRO A 120 -19.38 16.61 -31.07
CA PRO A 120 -20.84 16.63 -31.14
C PRO A 120 -21.49 16.09 -29.85
N ASP A 121 -22.70 16.57 -29.53
CA ASP A 121 -23.38 16.24 -28.27
C ASP A 121 -23.58 14.74 -28.04
N ALA A 122 -23.72 13.94 -29.09
CA ALA A 122 -23.88 12.49 -29.00
C ALA A 122 -22.64 11.76 -28.41
N GLU A 123 -21.43 12.27 -28.64
CA GLU A 123 -20.17 11.66 -28.19
C GLU A 123 -19.53 12.41 -27.01
N LYS A 124 -19.97 13.64 -26.79
CA LYS A 124 -19.45 14.55 -25.77
C LYS A 124 -19.44 13.94 -24.37
N ALA A 125 -20.51 13.27 -23.96
CA ALA A 125 -20.60 12.63 -22.64
C ALA A 125 -19.50 11.58 -22.43
N ALA A 126 -19.28 10.70 -23.42
CA ALA A 126 -18.24 9.67 -23.34
C ALA A 126 -16.83 10.26 -23.29
N LEU A 127 -16.57 11.35 -24.02
CA LEU A 127 -15.29 12.05 -23.98
C LEU A 127 -15.04 12.78 -22.65
N TRP A 128 -16.08 13.36 -22.05
CA TRP A 128 -15.99 13.95 -20.71
C TRP A 128 -15.70 12.92 -19.63
N ASP A 129 -16.34 11.76 -19.69
CA ASP A 129 -16.07 10.68 -18.74
C ASP A 129 -14.65 10.15 -18.92
N ARG A 130 -14.17 9.97 -20.16
CA ARG A 130 -12.77 9.62 -20.43
C ARG A 130 -11.79 10.66 -19.89
N TYR A 131 -12.07 11.95 -20.08
CA TYR A 131 -11.23 13.03 -19.55
C TYR A 131 -11.19 13.00 -18.02
N ARG A 132 -12.34 12.81 -17.36
CA ARG A 132 -12.44 12.69 -15.90
C ARG A 132 -11.64 11.49 -15.40
N ASP A 133 -11.85 10.32 -15.98
CA ASP A 133 -11.14 9.09 -15.60
C ASP A 133 -9.61 9.19 -15.76
N ALA A 134 -9.17 9.92 -16.79
CA ALA A 134 -7.75 10.19 -17.01
C ALA A 134 -7.21 11.18 -15.96
N GLY A 135 -7.94 12.26 -15.68
CA GLY A 135 -7.60 13.24 -14.65
C GLY A 135 -7.52 12.61 -13.26
N ASP A 136 -8.50 11.78 -12.90
CA ASP A 136 -8.53 11.08 -11.61
C ASP A 136 -7.35 10.12 -11.45
N ARG A 137 -6.96 9.43 -12.52
CA ARG A 137 -5.77 8.56 -12.51
C ARG A 137 -4.49 9.36 -12.25
N VAL A 138 -4.29 10.47 -12.95
CA VAL A 138 -3.10 11.33 -12.77
C VAL A 138 -3.10 11.95 -11.37
N ALA A 139 -4.25 12.43 -10.89
CA ALA A 139 -4.38 13.00 -9.55
C ALA A 139 -4.07 11.97 -8.44
N ASN A 140 -4.54 10.74 -8.59
CA ASN A 140 -4.26 9.65 -7.65
C ASN A 140 -2.78 9.24 -7.68
N GLN A 141 -2.16 9.18 -8.86
CA GLN A 141 -0.72 8.92 -8.99
C GLN A 141 0.12 10.00 -8.32
N ARG A 142 -0.20 11.28 -8.58
CA ARG A 142 0.44 12.43 -7.94
C ARG A 142 0.33 12.36 -6.42
N ARG A 143 -0.86 12.08 -5.89
CA ARG A 143 -1.09 11.94 -4.45
C ARG A 143 -0.26 10.80 -3.85
N ALA A 144 -0.29 9.62 -4.48
CA ALA A 144 0.45 8.46 -4.01
C ALA A 144 1.98 8.68 -4.03
N GLU A 145 2.50 9.36 -5.05
CA GLU A 145 3.92 9.72 -5.11
C GLU A 145 4.29 10.74 -4.03
N PHE A 146 3.44 11.75 -3.79
CA PHE A 146 3.65 12.70 -2.69
C PHE A 146 3.70 12.02 -1.32
N GLU A 147 2.70 11.17 -1.02
CA GLU A 147 2.61 10.44 0.24
C GLU A 147 3.84 9.55 0.47
N ARG A 148 4.32 8.88 -0.58
CA ARG A 148 5.46 7.96 -0.50
C ARG A 148 6.80 8.69 -0.36
N SER A 149 7.00 9.78 -1.09
CA SER A 149 8.33 10.35 -1.32
C SER A 149 8.57 11.68 -0.60
N PHE A 150 7.52 12.41 -0.25
CA PHE A 150 7.65 13.79 0.23
C PHE A 150 6.97 14.04 1.58
N LYS A 151 5.82 13.41 1.86
CA LYS A 151 5.03 13.71 3.06
C LYS A 151 5.82 13.58 4.37
N VAL A 152 6.40 12.40 4.61
CA VAL A 152 7.11 12.10 5.87
C VAL A 152 8.35 12.98 6.01
N ASP A 153 9.20 13.01 4.99
CA ASP A 153 10.43 13.81 4.98
C ASP A 153 10.12 15.31 5.17
N GLY A 154 9.05 15.83 4.54
CA GLY A 154 8.62 17.22 4.68
C GLY A 154 8.15 17.59 6.09
N ILE A 155 7.36 16.71 6.74
CA ILE A 155 6.93 16.90 8.14
C ILE A 155 8.14 16.87 9.07
N MET A 156 9.03 15.89 8.91
CA MET A 156 10.22 15.76 9.74
C MET A 156 11.14 16.98 9.65
N LEU A 157 11.41 17.47 8.42
CA LEU A 157 12.22 18.66 8.21
C LEU A 157 11.57 19.90 8.82
N ARG A 158 10.25 20.08 8.63
CA ARG A 158 9.51 21.20 9.22
C ARG A 158 9.63 21.20 10.73
N ASP A 159 9.34 20.07 11.37
CA ASP A 159 9.30 19.97 12.83
C ASP A 159 10.69 20.23 13.44
N GLU A 160 11.75 19.73 12.80
CA GLU A 160 13.12 20.00 13.24
C GLU A 160 13.56 21.45 13.00
N LEU A 161 13.14 22.08 11.90
CA LEU A 161 13.41 23.51 11.67
C LEU A 161 12.71 24.38 12.73
N LEU A 162 11.45 24.07 13.03
CA LEU A 162 10.67 24.79 14.04
C LEU A 162 11.22 24.58 15.46
N SER A 163 11.76 23.40 15.77
CA SER A 163 12.39 23.13 17.07
C SER A 163 13.58 24.05 17.33
N ARG A 164 14.32 24.43 16.28
CA ARG A 164 15.49 25.32 16.33
C ARG A 164 15.12 26.81 16.23
N LEU A 165 14.12 27.13 15.43
CA LEU A 165 13.67 28.51 15.20
C LEU A 165 12.67 28.96 16.26
N LYS A 166 13.18 29.57 17.35
CA LYS A 166 12.35 30.13 18.42
C LYS A 166 11.33 31.14 17.86
N ASN A 167 10.07 31.01 18.28
CA ASN A 167 8.96 31.91 17.94
C ASN A 167 8.54 31.94 16.45
N CYS A 168 8.99 31.00 15.62
CA CYS A 168 8.47 30.89 14.26
C CYS A 168 7.14 30.13 14.27
N LYS A 169 6.09 30.69 13.66
CA LYS A 169 4.88 29.94 13.33
C LYS A 169 5.06 29.33 11.94
N SER A 170 4.78 28.05 11.81
CA SER A 170 4.59 27.42 10.50
C SER A 170 3.16 27.64 10.02
N GLU A 171 2.98 27.49 8.71
CA GLU A 171 1.65 27.35 8.11
C GLU A 171 0.90 26.13 8.68
N GLU A 172 -0.41 26.06 8.39
CA GLU A 172 -1.28 25.02 8.95
C GLU A 172 -0.77 23.60 8.62
N MET A 173 -0.64 22.78 9.67
CA MET A 173 -0.13 21.40 9.60
C MET A 173 -0.90 20.53 8.59
N ASP A 174 -2.20 20.79 8.43
CA ASP A 174 -3.10 20.12 7.50
C ASP A 174 -2.57 20.15 6.06
N THR A 175 -1.87 21.23 5.68
CA THR A 175 -1.30 21.39 4.34
C THR A 175 -0.24 20.33 4.04
N TYR A 176 0.57 19.94 5.03
CA TYR A 176 1.60 18.91 4.89
C TYR A 176 1.01 17.51 4.82
N GLU A 177 -0.10 17.28 5.52
CA GLU A 177 -0.72 15.96 5.56
C GLU A 177 -1.54 15.65 4.32
N TYR A 178 -2.28 16.64 3.81
CA TYR A 178 -3.26 16.46 2.75
C TYR A 178 -3.26 17.59 1.72
N PRO A 179 -2.15 17.84 1.00
CA PRO A 179 -2.17 18.79 -0.10
C PRO A 179 -3.10 18.29 -1.22
N THR A 180 -4.14 19.07 -1.52
CA THR A 180 -5.18 18.70 -2.49
C THR A 180 -4.85 19.10 -3.92
N ASN A 181 -3.98 20.09 -4.10
CA ASN A 181 -3.65 20.69 -5.39
C ASN A 181 -2.21 21.26 -5.40
N TYR A 182 -1.82 21.85 -6.53
CA TYR A 182 -0.52 22.48 -6.71
C TYR A 182 -0.24 23.62 -5.74
N PHE A 183 -1.26 24.35 -5.29
CA PHE A 183 -1.08 25.40 -4.29
C PHE A 183 -0.63 24.82 -2.95
N GLY A 184 -1.21 23.68 -2.53
CA GLY A 184 -0.79 22.97 -1.32
C GLY A 184 0.67 22.52 -1.39
N TYR A 185 1.10 21.92 -2.51
CA TYR A 185 2.51 21.52 -2.67
C TYR A 185 3.47 22.73 -2.69
N ASN A 186 3.07 23.83 -3.34
CA ASN A 186 3.87 25.06 -3.37
C ASN A 186 3.93 25.72 -1.99
N ALA A 187 2.86 25.70 -1.21
CA ALA A 187 2.84 26.20 0.16
C ALA A 187 3.87 25.47 1.03
N ILE A 188 3.89 24.12 0.97
CA ILE A 188 4.90 23.30 1.64
C ILE A 188 6.33 23.68 1.21
N ALA A 189 6.55 23.79 -0.10
CA ALA A 189 7.87 24.15 -0.65
C ALA A 189 8.32 25.53 -0.17
N ASN A 190 7.42 26.51 -0.17
CA ASN A 190 7.71 27.88 0.22
C ASN A 190 7.91 28.01 1.74
N ASP A 191 7.12 27.32 2.57
CA ASP A 191 7.31 27.33 4.02
C ASP A 191 8.64 26.69 4.42
N LEU A 192 8.98 25.52 3.87
CA LEU A 192 10.28 24.88 4.11
C LEU A 192 11.45 25.73 3.62
N GLU A 193 11.34 26.34 2.44
CA GLU A 193 12.36 27.25 1.92
C GLU A 193 12.55 28.48 2.83
N ARG A 194 11.45 29.05 3.33
CA ARG A 194 11.45 30.17 4.27
C ARG A 194 12.11 29.76 5.59
N LEU A 195 11.70 28.65 6.19
CA LEU A 195 12.25 28.13 7.44
C LEU A 195 13.76 27.83 7.29
N ALA A 196 14.17 27.17 6.21
CA ALA A 196 15.58 26.89 5.95
C ALA A 196 16.44 28.15 5.82
N LYS A 197 15.89 29.24 5.27
CA LYS A 197 16.59 30.53 5.14
C LYS A 197 16.65 31.32 6.45
N LEU A 198 15.77 31.04 7.42
CA LEU A 198 15.77 31.66 8.75
C LEU A 198 16.73 30.98 9.72
N LEU A 199 17.15 29.74 9.43
CA LEU A 199 18.12 28.95 10.18
C LEU A 199 19.56 29.42 9.91
#